data_AF-A0A9C8NVW7-F1
#
_entry.id   AF-A0A9C8NVW7-F1
#
_cell.length_a   1.000
_cell.length_b   1.000
_cell.length_c   1.000
_cell.angle_alpha   90.00
_cell.angle_beta   90.00
_cell.angle_gamma   90.00
#
_symmetry.space_group_name_H-M   'P 1'
#
loop_
_entity.id
_entity.type
_entity.pdbx_description
1 polymer ?
#
loop_
_entity_poly.entity_id
_entity_poly.type
_entity_poly.pdbx_seq_one_letter_code
_entity_poly.pdbx_strand_id
1 'polypeptide(L)'
;MSPILWPTDPFDHRRGQKPLLRSTSLGRRIVFVAVNLVGFATVAAFWRFLVTGEWLALTAAAYRRSLTMPFEILLHPLSVLTHRWMILVVGLLLGVMIFVPIIVAVMYRLRVSLLFLIILAAVAPMPLLTVSVGVGCLLATGTRLRSNLPMLASILGLLPVAALLGLLDMLGLLPIDPATPPLWRWLMYMPFLLAGVAAILSFATVLTLAHVSKFRPGIIWPVLLVLLAAPLVVFYGRVGADELHYALIVRPDPENRLAPGDAVFGDLPLAQFAQRPGLRGLTKALLQRRAEDDLYRRRDRLLGQCDRFLRRYPRSRRAPSVMWIVGQCHCLRLDLPAFDHGAIRCTAVFADPAAQPTWQALIERYDHSPQAGLAQLRLAELALRDPAQMSYAHS
;
A
#
# COMPACT_ATOMS: atom_id res chain seq x y z
N MET A 1 -12.80 -71.59 -16.74
CA MET A 1 -12.26 -70.52 -15.87
C MET A 1 -11.30 -69.69 -16.71
N SER A 2 -11.76 -68.58 -17.26
CA SER A 2 -10.94 -67.69 -18.08
C SER A 2 -10.20 -66.72 -17.16
N PRO A 3 -8.87 -66.58 -17.29
CA PRO A 3 -8.11 -65.66 -16.45
C PRO A 3 -8.57 -64.23 -16.73
N ILE A 4 -9.00 -63.53 -15.68
CA ILE A 4 -9.28 -62.09 -15.69
C ILE A 4 -7.94 -61.39 -15.90
N LEU A 5 -7.57 -61.18 -17.17
CA LEU A 5 -6.47 -60.34 -17.58
C LEU A 5 -6.89 -58.88 -17.36
N TRP A 6 -6.51 -58.34 -16.20
CA TRP A 6 -6.55 -56.89 -15.98
C TRP A 6 -5.73 -56.22 -17.09
N PRO A 7 -6.29 -55.25 -17.83
CA PRO A 7 -5.52 -54.48 -18.80
C PRO A 7 -4.42 -53.74 -18.04
N THR A 8 -3.19 -54.25 -18.09
CA THR A 8 -2.00 -53.47 -17.75
C THR A 8 -1.80 -52.48 -18.90
N ASP A 9 -2.65 -51.46 -18.97
CA ASP A 9 -2.38 -50.32 -19.84
C ASP A 9 -0.98 -49.81 -19.45
N PRO A 10 0.00 -49.81 -20.37
CA PRO A 10 1.35 -49.38 -20.06
C PRO A 10 1.27 -47.97 -19.49
N PHE A 11 1.74 -47.82 -18.27
CA PHE A 11 1.70 -46.58 -17.50
C PHE A 11 2.35 -45.45 -18.33
N ASP A 12 1.54 -44.62 -18.97
CA ASP A 12 2.04 -43.51 -19.79
C ASP A 12 2.68 -42.45 -18.88
N HIS A 13 3.99 -42.56 -18.68
CA HIS A 13 4.80 -41.63 -17.89
C HIS A 13 4.72 -40.17 -18.38
N ARG A 14 4.13 -39.91 -19.56
CA ARG A 14 3.95 -38.56 -20.11
C ARG A 14 2.59 -37.91 -19.78
N ARG A 15 1.66 -38.58 -19.09
CA ARG A 15 0.35 -38.00 -18.71
C ARG A 15 0.46 -36.71 -17.90
N GLY A 16 1.51 -36.56 -17.07
CA GLY A 16 1.71 -35.37 -16.22
C GLY A 16 2.04 -34.07 -16.97
N GLN A 17 2.43 -34.12 -18.25
CA GLN A 17 2.87 -32.93 -19.00
C GLN A 17 1.76 -32.29 -19.85
N LYS A 18 0.63 -32.96 -20.05
CA LYS A 18 -0.47 -32.42 -20.86
C LYS A 18 -1.28 -31.41 -20.03
N PRO A 19 -1.65 -30.24 -20.61
CA PRO A 19 -2.51 -29.28 -19.92
C PRO A 19 -3.86 -29.91 -19.59
N LEU A 20 -4.42 -29.57 -18.42
CA LEU A 20 -5.73 -30.07 -17.97
C LEU A 20 -6.88 -29.55 -18.85
N LEU A 21 -6.70 -28.37 -19.44
CA LEU A 21 -7.70 -27.74 -20.29
C LEU A 21 -7.76 -28.37 -21.69
N ARG A 22 -8.99 -28.57 -22.19
CA ARG A 22 -9.23 -29.07 -23.54
C ARG A 22 -8.60 -28.14 -24.59
N SER A 23 -8.13 -28.70 -25.70
CA SER A 23 -7.67 -27.90 -26.83
C SER A 23 -8.80 -27.01 -27.33
N THR A 24 -8.47 -25.75 -27.57
CA THR A 24 -9.38 -24.75 -28.16
C THR A 24 -8.63 -23.97 -29.22
N SER A 25 -9.36 -23.26 -30.08
CA SER A 25 -8.77 -22.35 -31.05
C SER A 25 -7.79 -21.39 -30.38
N LEU A 26 -6.66 -21.14 -31.02
CA LEU A 26 -5.60 -20.24 -30.52
C LEU A 26 -6.16 -18.86 -30.12
N GLY A 27 -7.04 -18.28 -30.93
CA GLY A 27 -7.66 -16.97 -30.67
C GLY A 27 -8.42 -16.93 -29.33
N ARG A 28 -9.32 -17.89 -29.08
CA ARG A 28 -10.03 -17.97 -27.78
C ARG A 28 -9.06 -18.10 -26.60
N ARG A 29 -7.99 -18.90 -26.74
CA ARG A 29 -6.97 -19.04 -25.68
C ARG A 29 -6.29 -17.69 -25.40
N ILE A 30 -5.89 -16.96 -26.45
CA ILE A 30 -5.26 -15.64 -26.32
C ILE A 30 -6.21 -14.68 -25.61
N VAL A 31 -7.48 -14.60 -26.02
CA VAL A 31 -8.49 -13.72 -25.41
C VAL A 31 -8.65 -14.04 -23.91
N PHE A 32 -8.81 -15.31 -23.55
CA PHE A 32 -8.97 -15.66 -22.13
C PHE A 32 -7.73 -15.34 -21.30
N VAL A 33 -6.53 -15.61 -21.81
CA VAL A 33 -5.30 -15.24 -21.11
C VAL A 33 -5.20 -13.72 -20.98
N ALA A 34 -5.48 -12.96 -22.03
CA ALA A 34 -5.44 -11.50 -22.02
C ALA A 34 -6.41 -10.91 -20.99
N VAL A 35 -7.66 -11.40 -20.92
CA VAL A 35 -8.65 -10.93 -19.92
C VAL A 35 -8.16 -11.19 -18.49
N ASN A 36 -7.62 -12.37 -18.21
CA ASN A 36 -7.07 -12.67 -16.89
C ASN A 36 -5.84 -11.80 -16.57
N LEU A 37 -5.02 -11.53 -17.58
CA LEU A 37 -3.81 -10.73 -17.45
C LEU A 37 -4.13 -9.25 -17.16
N VAL A 38 -5.15 -8.68 -17.83
CA VAL A 38 -5.67 -7.33 -17.53
C VAL A 38 -6.28 -7.27 -16.13
N GLY A 39 -7.12 -8.25 -15.76
CA GLY A 39 -7.70 -8.30 -14.42
C GLY A 39 -6.63 -8.38 -13.33
N PHE A 40 -5.62 -9.22 -13.51
CA PHE A 40 -4.51 -9.36 -12.58
C PHE A 40 -3.62 -8.12 -12.52
N ALA A 41 -3.33 -7.50 -13.68
CA ALA A 41 -2.61 -6.22 -13.72
C ALA A 41 -3.37 -5.12 -12.98
N THR A 42 -4.71 -5.12 -13.04
CA THR A 42 -5.55 -4.18 -12.29
C THR A 42 -5.43 -4.41 -10.78
N VAL A 43 -5.41 -5.67 -10.32
CA VAL A 43 -5.16 -6.02 -8.90
C VAL A 43 -3.79 -5.52 -8.45
N ALA A 44 -2.76 -5.75 -9.26
CA ALA A 44 -1.39 -5.30 -8.97
C ALA A 44 -1.27 -3.77 -8.96
N ALA A 45 -1.92 -3.10 -9.90
CA ALA A 45 -1.97 -1.63 -9.96
C ALA A 45 -2.76 -1.04 -8.79
N PHE A 46 -3.83 -1.71 -8.36
CA PHE A 46 -4.61 -1.27 -7.20
C PHE A 46 -3.84 -1.46 -5.89
N TRP A 47 -3.12 -2.57 -5.74
CA TRP A 47 -2.17 -2.73 -4.64
C TRP A 47 -1.15 -1.59 -4.60
N ARG A 48 -0.56 -1.27 -5.75
CA ARG A 48 0.36 -0.14 -5.87
C ARG A 48 -0.29 1.19 -5.50
N PHE A 49 -1.52 1.41 -5.96
CA PHE A 49 -2.30 2.59 -5.61
C PHE A 49 -2.46 2.72 -4.10
N LEU A 50 -2.75 1.64 -3.38
CA LEU A 50 -2.84 1.65 -1.91
C LEU A 50 -1.51 2.03 -1.21
N VAL A 51 -0.36 1.72 -1.82
CA VAL A 51 0.96 2.05 -1.25
C VAL A 51 1.38 3.49 -1.56
N THR A 52 1.07 3.97 -2.77
CA THR A 52 1.67 5.19 -3.34
C THR A 52 0.69 6.31 -3.64
N GLY A 53 -0.60 6.02 -3.71
CA GLY A 53 -1.63 6.93 -4.21
C GLY A 53 -1.65 7.05 -5.74
N GLU A 54 -0.81 6.30 -6.44
CA GLU A 54 -0.68 6.33 -7.90
C GLU A 54 -0.88 4.93 -8.49
N TRP A 55 -1.68 4.82 -9.55
CA TRP A 55 -1.96 3.56 -10.21
C TRP A 55 -0.76 3.02 -10.99
N LEU A 56 -0.01 3.92 -11.64
CA LEU A 56 1.11 3.59 -12.51
C LEU A 56 2.24 4.59 -12.25
N ALA A 57 3.25 4.13 -11.52
CA ALA A 57 4.55 4.77 -11.46
C ALA A 57 5.59 3.65 -11.44
N LEU A 58 6.74 3.81 -12.06
CA LEU A 58 7.79 2.78 -12.00
C LEU A 58 9.03 3.46 -11.47
N THR A 59 9.24 3.37 -10.16
CA THR A 59 10.36 4.02 -9.48
C THR A 59 11.24 2.97 -8.80
N ALA A 60 12.54 2.98 -9.10
CA ALA A 60 13.51 2.06 -8.50
C ALA A 60 13.57 2.20 -6.96
N ALA A 61 13.33 3.41 -6.45
CA ALA A 61 13.24 3.69 -5.01
C ALA A 61 12.11 2.90 -4.33
N ALA A 62 10.96 2.73 -4.99
CA ALA A 62 9.85 1.94 -4.43
C ALA A 62 10.25 0.47 -4.27
N TYR A 63 10.97 -0.11 -5.23
CA TYR A 63 11.49 -1.47 -5.12
C TYR A 63 12.47 -1.65 -3.98
N ARG A 64 13.40 -0.71 -3.82
CA ARG A 64 14.39 -0.75 -2.74
C ARG A 64 13.70 -0.71 -1.38
N ARG A 65 12.68 0.14 -1.22
CA ARG A 65 11.87 0.25 0.00
C ARG A 65 11.09 -1.04 0.28
N SER A 66 10.48 -1.64 -0.75
CA SER A 66 9.76 -2.92 -0.61
C SER A 66 10.66 -4.09 -0.21
N LEU A 67 11.95 -4.07 -0.56
CA LEU A 67 12.90 -5.09 -0.11
C LEU A 67 13.23 -4.97 1.37
N THR A 68 13.36 -3.74 1.87
CA THR A 68 13.68 -3.48 3.28
C THR A 68 12.46 -3.64 4.20
N MET A 69 11.26 -3.33 3.71
CA MET A 69 10.01 -3.38 4.49
C MET A 69 8.87 -3.95 3.64
N PRO A 70 8.82 -5.28 3.42
CA PRO A 70 7.93 -5.91 2.44
C PRO A 70 6.44 -5.74 2.72
N PHE A 71 6.07 -5.47 3.98
CA PHE A 71 4.68 -5.32 4.41
C PHE A 71 4.41 -4.01 5.16
N GLU A 72 5.18 -2.96 4.85
CA GLU A 72 4.94 -1.61 5.38
C GLU A 72 3.49 -1.15 5.15
N ILE A 73 2.86 -1.62 4.06
CA ILE A 73 1.45 -1.32 3.70
C ILE A 73 0.45 -1.60 4.84
N LEU A 74 0.74 -2.57 5.72
CA LEU A 74 -0.15 -2.93 6.83
C LEU A 74 -0.24 -1.82 7.88
N LEU A 75 0.80 -1.00 7.96
CA LEU A 75 0.87 0.10 8.90
C LEU A 75 0.70 1.44 8.19
N HIS A 76 1.31 1.61 7.01
CA HIS A 76 1.39 2.89 6.30
C HIS A 76 1.20 2.71 4.79
N PRO A 77 0.48 3.61 4.11
CA PRO A 77 -0.10 4.86 4.63
C PRO A 77 -1.38 4.63 5.46
N LEU A 78 -2.20 3.64 5.08
CA LEU A 78 -3.43 3.32 5.78
C LEU A 78 -3.20 2.16 6.76
N SER A 79 -3.10 2.49 8.04
CA SER A 79 -2.97 1.47 9.06
C SER A 79 -4.23 0.60 9.13
N VAL A 80 -4.02 -0.70 9.09
CA VAL A 80 -5.05 -1.73 9.31
C VAL A 80 -5.66 -1.60 10.72
N LEU A 81 -4.92 -1.01 11.65
CA LEU A 81 -5.34 -0.78 13.03
C LEU A 81 -6.41 0.33 13.13
N THR A 82 -6.22 1.41 12.36
CA THR A 82 -7.15 2.53 12.30
C THR A 82 -8.34 2.20 11.39
N HIS A 83 -8.07 1.56 10.25
CA HIS A 83 -9.06 1.23 9.24
C HIS A 83 -9.26 -0.28 9.13
N ARG A 84 -10.10 -0.85 10.00
CA ARG A 84 -10.33 -2.32 10.05
C ARG A 84 -10.76 -2.93 8.72
N TRP A 85 -11.45 -2.17 7.86
CA TRP A 85 -11.82 -2.61 6.50
C TRP A 85 -10.61 -2.89 5.61
N MET A 86 -9.45 -2.30 5.89
CA MET A 86 -8.21 -2.59 5.18
C MET A 86 -7.74 -4.03 5.39
N ILE A 87 -8.12 -4.71 6.47
CA ILE A 87 -7.86 -6.16 6.65
C ILE A 87 -8.44 -6.91 5.45
N LEU A 88 -9.69 -6.60 5.12
CA LEU A 88 -10.43 -7.26 4.05
C LEU A 88 -9.86 -6.88 2.69
N VAL A 89 -9.61 -5.59 2.46
CA VAL A 89 -9.05 -5.11 1.19
C VAL A 89 -7.69 -5.75 0.91
N VAL A 90 -6.75 -5.64 1.86
CA VAL A 90 -5.39 -6.17 1.72
C VAL A 90 -5.40 -7.69 1.60
N GLY A 91 -6.18 -8.38 2.45
CA GLY A 91 -6.25 -9.84 2.44
C GLY A 91 -6.82 -10.40 1.14
N LEU A 92 -7.87 -9.80 0.58
CA LEU A 92 -8.40 -10.23 -0.72
C LEU A 92 -7.41 -9.97 -1.87
N LEU A 93 -6.73 -8.82 -1.90
CA LEU A 93 -5.74 -8.52 -2.93
C LEU A 93 -4.55 -9.48 -2.88
N LEU A 94 -4.00 -9.73 -1.69
CA LEU A 94 -2.95 -10.74 -1.49
C LEU A 94 -3.45 -12.12 -1.91
N GLY A 95 -4.67 -12.48 -1.52
CA GLY A 95 -5.31 -13.74 -1.92
C GLY A 95 -5.30 -13.92 -3.44
N VAL A 96 -5.69 -12.91 -4.20
CA VAL A 96 -5.66 -12.93 -5.68
C VAL A 96 -4.23 -13.02 -6.23
N MET A 97 -3.30 -12.25 -5.68
CA MET A 97 -1.89 -12.25 -6.08
C MET A 97 -1.22 -13.62 -5.93
N ILE A 98 -1.62 -14.36 -4.91
CA ILE A 98 -1.14 -15.72 -4.64
C ILE A 98 -1.89 -16.73 -5.52
N PHE A 99 -3.22 -16.66 -5.53
CA PHE A 99 -4.12 -17.60 -6.18
C PHE A 99 -3.88 -17.68 -7.70
N VAL A 100 -3.89 -16.54 -8.40
CA VAL A 100 -3.95 -16.52 -9.87
C VAL A 100 -2.72 -17.17 -10.51
N PRO A 101 -1.47 -16.83 -10.15
CA PRO A 101 -0.30 -17.45 -10.77
C PRO A 101 -0.26 -18.97 -10.54
N ILE A 102 -0.62 -19.43 -9.33
CA ILE A 102 -0.61 -20.86 -8.96
C ILE A 102 -1.68 -21.62 -9.77
N ILE A 103 -2.94 -21.14 -9.78
CA ILE A 103 -4.00 -21.85 -10.51
C ILE A 103 -3.76 -21.82 -12.03
N VAL A 104 -3.18 -20.74 -12.55
CA VAL A 104 -2.79 -20.66 -13.97
C VAL A 104 -1.68 -21.67 -14.29
N ALA A 105 -0.71 -21.85 -13.39
CA ALA A 105 0.33 -22.85 -13.54
C ALA A 105 -0.27 -24.28 -13.57
N VAL A 106 -1.20 -24.57 -12.65
CA VAL A 106 -1.90 -25.86 -12.54
C VAL A 106 -2.82 -26.12 -13.75
N MET A 107 -3.63 -25.16 -14.18
CA MET A 107 -4.62 -25.39 -15.25
C MET A 107 -4.02 -25.27 -16.66
N TYR A 108 -3.17 -24.26 -16.90
CA TYR A 108 -2.56 -24.01 -18.20
C TYR A 108 -1.15 -24.62 -18.26
N ARG A 109 -0.12 -23.79 -18.09
CA ARG A 109 1.29 -24.14 -18.15
C ARG A 109 2.09 -23.13 -17.34
N LEU A 110 3.23 -23.57 -16.81
CA LEU A 110 4.17 -22.72 -16.09
C LEU A 110 4.58 -21.46 -16.89
N ARG A 111 4.82 -21.58 -18.20
CA ARG A 111 5.19 -20.45 -19.07
C ARG A 111 4.13 -19.33 -19.09
N VAL A 112 2.85 -19.69 -18.99
CA VAL A 112 1.76 -18.69 -18.96
C VAL A 112 1.71 -18.02 -17.59
N SER A 113 1.88 -18.80 -16.52
CA SER A 113 1.98 -18.27 -15.14
C SER A 113 3.14 -17.28 -14.97
N LEU A 114 4.25 -17.50 -15.68
CA LEU A 114 5.40 -16.59 -15.66
C LEU A 114 5.03 -15.16 -16.09
N LEU A 115 4.05 -14.97 -16.99
CA LEU A 115 3.55 -13.64 -17.34
C LEU A 115 2.90 -12.92 -16.13
N PHE A 116 2.15 -13.66 -15.31
CA PHE A 116 1.54 -13.13 -14.09
C PHE A 116 2.60 -12.81 -13.04
N LEU A 117 3.65 -13.64 -12.92
CA LEU A 117 4.79 -13.36 -12.03
C LEU A 117 5.55 -12.10 -12.46
N ILE A 118 5.74 -11.88 -13.77
CA ILE A 118 6.35 -10.65 -14.29
C ILE A 118 5.50 -9.44 -13.90
N ILE A 119 4.18 -9.50 -14.05
CA ILE A 119 3.28 -8.40 -13.65
C ILE A 119 3.34 -8.16 -12.15
N LEU A 120 3.31 -9.22 -11.35
CA LEU A 120 3.43 -9.12 -9.89
C LEU A 120 4.76 -8.47 -9.49
N ALA A 121 5.85 -8.86 -10.13
CA ALA A 121 7.17 -8.25 -9.93
C ALA A 121 7.18 -6.79 -10.35
N ALA A 122 6.66 -6.45 -11.53
CA ALA A 122 6.77 -5.15 -12.19
C ALA A 122 5.79 -4.09 -11.64
N VAL A 123 4.61 -4.49 -11.19
CA VAL A 123 3.53 -3.55 -10.86
C VAL A 123 3.30 -3.43 -9.35
N ALA A 124 3.35 -4.54 -8.59
CA ALA A 124 3.00 -4.55 -7.16
C ALA A 124 4.16 -4.23 -6.18
N PRO A 125 5.32 -3.79 -6.69
CA PRO A 125 6.67 -4.09 -6.16
C PRO A 125 6.75 -5.01 -4.92
N MET A 126 6.46 -6.32 -5.08
CA MET A 126 6.60 -7.32 -4.00
C MET A 126 7.54 -8.47 -4.40
N PRO A 127 8.86 -8.27 -4.39
CA PRO A 127 9.82 -9.26 -4.89
C PRO A 127 9.80 -10.56 -4.09
N LEU A 128 9.75 -10.48 -2.75
CA LEU A 128 9.72 -11.67 -1.88
C LEU A 128 8.46 -12.52 -2.13
N LEU A 129 7.29 -11.89 -2.20
CA LEU A 129 6.04 -12.59 -2.54
C LEU A 129 6.13 -13.21 -3.94
N THR A 130 6.68 -12.49 -4.91
CA THR A 130 6.85 -13.00 -6.29
C THR A 130 7.72 -14.25 -6.31
N VAL A 131 8.85 -14.25 -5.61
CA VAL A 131 9.75 -15.40 -5.53
C VAL A 131 9.04 -16.58 -4.87
N SER A 132 8.38 -16.39 -3.73
CA SER A 132 7.65 -17.45 -3.03
C SER A 132 6.50 -18.02 -3.86
N VAL A 133 5.70 -17.17 -4.51
CA VAL A 133 4.63 -17.64 -5.43
C VAL A 133 5.23 -18.34 -6.65
N GLY A 134 6.38 -17.88 -7.15
CA GLY A 134 7.12 -18.54 -8.23
C GLY A 134 7.58 -19.96 -7.86
N VAL A 135 8.16 -20.13 -6.67
CA VAL A 135 8.49 -21.46 -6.11
C VAL A 135 7.22 -22.29 -5.93
N GLY A 136 6.13 -21.68 -5.45
CA GLY A 136 4.81 -22.33 -5.34
C GLY A 136 4.30 -22.85 -6.68
N CYS A 137 4.44 -22.07 -7.75
CA CYS A 137 4.08 -22.47 -9.12
C CYS A 137 4.93 -23.66 -9.61
N LEU A 138 6.24 -23.66 -9.30
CA LEU A 138 7.14 -24.78 -9.62
C LEU A 138 6.74 -26.05 -8.89
N LEU A 139 6.46 -25.99 -7.58
CA LEU A 139 6.01 -27.15 -6.79
C LEU A 139 4.65 -27.69 -7.26
N ALA A 140 3.70 -26.79 -7.52
CA ALA A 140 2.36 -27.17 -7.99
C ALA A 140 2.39 -27.82 -9.38
N THR A 141 3.34 -27.45 -10.24
CA THR A 141 3.46 -28.01 -11.60
C THR A 141 4.43 -29.18 -11.72
N GLY A 142 5.44 -29.26 -10.85
CA GLY A 142 6.46 -30.32 -10.87
C GLY A 142 5.98 -31.66 -10.30
N THR A 143 4.85 -31.67 -9.59
CA THR A 143 4.30 -32.89 -8.97
C THR A 143 3.26 -33.59 -9.83
N ARG A 144 3.21 -34.92 -9.75
CA ARG A 144 2.15 -35.75 -10.38
C ARG A 144 0.75 -35.46 -9.81
N LEU A 145 0.68 -34.79 -8.66
CA LEU A 145 -0.57 -34.39 -8.02
C LEU A 145 -1.43 -33.52 -8.92
N ARG A 146 -0.82 -32.75 -9.83
CA ARG A 146 -1.54 -31.89 -10.77
C ARG A 146 -2.60 -32.63 -11.59
N SER A 147 -2.33 -33.85 -12.06
CA SER A 147 -3.27 -34.58 -12.92
C SER A 147 -4.36 -35.31 -12.14
N ASN A 148 -4.04 -35.77 -10.93
CA ASN A 148 -4.93 -36.65 -10.16
C ASN A 148 -5.71 -35.87 -9.10
N LEU A 149 -5.05 -34.92 -8.44
CA LEU A 149 -5.55 -34.15 -7.29
C LEU A 149 -5.16 -32.67 -7.44
N PRO A 150 -5.74 -31.94 -8.41
CA PRO A 150 -5.35 -30.55 -8.71
C PRO A 150 -5.55 -29.60 -7.51
N MET A 151 -6.48 -29.91 -6.61
CA MET A 151 -6.65 -29.17 -5.35
C MET A 151 -5.42 -29.34 -4.44
N LEU A 152 -4.95 -30.57 -4.25
CA LEU A 152 -3.78 -30.85 -3.42
C LEU A 152 -2.52 -30.22 -4.03
N ALA A 153 -2.37 -30.25 -5.35
CA ALA A 153 -1.29 -29.55 -6.04
C ALA A 153 -1.34 -28.03 -5.84
N SER A 154 -2.53 -27.43 -5.81
CA SER A 154 -2.72 -26.00 -5.57
C SER A 154 -2.40 -25.62 -4.12
N ILE A 155 -2.84 -26.44 -3.15
CA ILE A 155 -2.49 -26.28 -1.73
C ILE A 155 -0.98 -26.43 -1.52
N LEU A 156 -0.35 -27.40 -2.17
CA LEU A 156 1.11 -27.55 -2.14
C LEU A 156 1.82 -26.29 -2.64
N GLY A 157 1.26 -25.63 -3.66
CA GLY A 157 1.74 -24.34 -4.15
C GLY A 157 1.65 -23.18 -3.16
N LEU A 158 0.77 -23.26 -2.14
CA LEU A 158 0.67 -22.25 -1.08
C LEU A 158 1.77 -22.37 -0.01
N LEU A 159 2.39 -23.55 0.14
CA LEU A 159 3.37 -23.79 1.22
C LEU A 159 4.53 -22.80 1.23
N PRO A 160 5.19 -22.45 0.09
CA PRO A 160 6.27 -21.47 0.11
C PRO A 160 5.83 -20.07 0.54
N VAL A 161 4.55 -19.72 0.32
CA VAL A 161 3.99 -18.43 0.74
C VAL A 161 3.76 -18.43 2.25
N ALA A 162 3.22 -19.51 2.81
CA ALA A 162 3.08 -19.67 4.26
C ALA A 162 4.46 -19.68 4.96
N ALA A 163 5.43 -20.39 4.39
CA ALA A 163 6.80 -20.43 4.89
C ALA A 163 7.48 -19.05 4.86
N LEU A 164 7.24 -18.24 3.82
CA LEU A 164 7.73 -16.85 3.75
C LEU A 164 7.24 -16.03 4.95
N LEU A 165 5.96 -16.13 5.29
CA LEU A 165 5.39 -15.37 6.41
C LEU A 165 6.02 -15.79 7.74
N GLY A 166 6.16 -17.09 7.98
CA GLY A 166 6.85 -17.60 9.17
C GLY A 166 8.32 -17.19 9.24
N LEU A 167 9.02 -17.18 8.10
CA LEU A 167 10.41 -16.72 8.01
C LEU A 167 10.53 -15.22 8.33
N LEU A 168 9.61 -14.39 7.83
CA LEU A 168 9.63 -12.94 8.09
C LEU A 168 9.34 -12.60 9.55
N ASP A 169 8.46 -13.36 10.20
CA ASP A 169 8.23 -13.26 11.64
C ASP A 169 9.49 -13.66 12.42
N MET A 170 10.09 -14.80 12.07
CA MET A 170 11.32 -15.29 12.71
C MET A 170 12.49 -14.30 12.57
N LEU A 171 12.61 -13.64 11.42
CA LEU A 171 13.66 -12.65 11.15
C LEU A 171 13.36 -11.27 11.74
N GLY A 172 12.19 -11.05 12.36
CA GLY A 172 11.79 -9.74 12.89
C GLY A 172 11.63 -8.66 11.82
N LEU A 173 11.39 -9.07 10.56
CA LEU A 173 11.19 -8.16 9.43
C LEU A 173 9.74 -7.70 9.28
N LEU A 174 8.82 -8.33 10.03
CA LEU A 174 7.49 -7.79 10.24
C LEU A 174 7.59 -6.57 11.16
N PRO A 175 6.88 -5.47 10.87
CA PRO A 175 6.95 -4.24 11.65
C PRO A 175 6.11 -4.36 12.94
N ILE A 176 6.40 -5.41 13.73
CA ILE A 176 5.74 -5.73 14.98
C ILE A 176 6.74 -5.45 16.09
N ASP A 177 6.57 -4.33 16.78
CA ASP A 177 7.38 -4.01 17.95
C ASP A 177 7.13 -5.09 19.03
N PRO A 178 8.17 -5.70 19.64
CA PRO A 178 8.02 -6.71 20.70
C PRO A 178 7.20 -6.20 21.90
N ALA A 179 7.14 -4.89 22.12
CA ALA A 179 6.31 -4.28 23.16
C ALA A 179 4.81 -4.21 22.79
N THR A 180 4.41 -4.57 21.57
CA THR A 180 3.00 -4.57 21.18
C THR A 180 2.21 -5.66 21.90
N PRO A 181 1.00 -5.34 22.41
CA PRO A 181 0.18 -6.34 23.09
C PRO A 181 -0.17 -7.50 22.13
N PRO A 182 -0.31 -8.74 22.64
CA PRO A 182 -0.49 -9.93 21.80
C PRO A 182 -1.71 -9.83 20.86
N LEU A 183 -2.78 -9.17 21.30
CA LEU A 183 -3.99 -8.96 20.50
C LEU A 183 -3.71 -8.11 19.25
N TRP A 184 -2.85 -7.09 19.34
CA TRP A 184 -2.47 -6.27 18.19
C TRP A 184 -1.62 -7.05 17.19
N ARG A 185 -0.76 -7.96 17.67
CA ARG A 185 0.03 -8.86 16.82
C ARG A 185 -0.88 -9.73 15.97
N TRP A 186 -1.91 -10.35 16.57
CA TRP A 186 -2.92 -11.13 15.84
C TRP A 186 -3.64 -10.33 14.77
N LEU A 187 -3.99 -9.07 15.05
CA LEU A 187 -4.68 -8.21 14.09
C LEU A 187 -3.83 -7.93 12.84
N MET A 188 -2.50 -7.84 12.99
CA MET A 188 -1.58 -7.69 11.85
C MET A 188 -1.46 -8.96 11.01
N TYR A 189 -1.74 -10.14 11.58
CA TYR A 189 -1.77 -11.41 10.85
C TYR A 189 -3.07 -11.66 10.08
N MET A 190 -4.16 -10.99 10.44
CA MET A 190 -5.49 -11.21 9.84
C MET A 190 -5.53 -11.06 8.31
N PRO A 191 -4.87 -10.07 7.67
CA PRO A 191 -4.86 -9.96 6.22
C PRO A 191 -4.26 -11.20 5.54
N PHE A 192 -3.21 -11.79 6.12
CA PHE A 192 -2.57 -12.98 5.58
C PHE A 192 -3.42 -14.24 5.76
N LEU A 193 -4.04 -14.40 6.93
CA LEU A 193 -5.00 -15.48 7.17
C LEU A 193 -6.15 -15.40 6.17
N LEU A 194 -6.71 -14.20 5.99
CA LEU A 194 -7.77 -13.95 5.03
C LEU A 194 -7.32 -14.22 3.59
N ALA A 195 -6.09 -13.85 3.23
CA ALA A 195 -5.51 -14.14 1.92
C ALA A 195 -5.40 -15.65 1.67
N GLY A 196 -4.96 -16.43 2.66
CA GLY A 196 -4.88 -17.88 2.58
C GLY A 196 -6.26 -18.53 2.40
N VAL A 197 -7.23 -18.13 3.24
CA VAL A 197 -8.63 -18.61 3.12
C VAL A 197 -9.22 -18.24 1.77
N ALA A 198 -9.07 -16.99 1.33
CA ALA A 198 -9.55 -16.53 0.03
C ALA A 198 -8.92 -17.32 -1.12
N ALA A 199 -7.61 -17.59 -1.09
CA ALA A 199 -6.94 -18.38 -2.10
C ALA A 199 -7.46 -19.83 -2.15
N ILE A 200 -7.62 -20.50 -0.99
CA ILE A 200 -8.15 -21.87 -0.91
C ILE A 200 -9.57 -21.95 -1.46
N LEU A 201 -10.46 -21.04 -1.05
CA LEU A 201 -11.84 -20.98 -1.54
C LEU A 201 -11.87 -20.72 -3.05
N SER A 202 -10.97 -19.88 -3.56
CA SER A 202 -10.86 -19.57 -4.98
C SER A 202 -10.37 -20.77 -5.80
N PHE A 203 -9.39 -21.54 -5.30
CA PHE A 203 -8.98 -22.80 -5.91
C PHE A 203 -10.15 -23.78 -5.99
N ALA A 204 -10.85 -23.99 -4.86
CA ALA A 204 -12.01 -24.89 -4.82
C ALA A 204 -13.11 -24.46 -5.80
N THR A 205 -13.39 -23.16 -5.88
CA THR A 205 -14.40 -22.60 -6.78
C THR A 205 -14.02 -22.79 -8.25
N VAL A 206 -12.78 -22.43 -8.63
CA VAL A 206 -12.32 -22.58 -10.02
C VAL A 206 -12.25 -24.04 -10.43
N LEU A 207 -11.79 -24.95 -9.56
CA LEU A 207 -11.73 -26.37 -9.88
C LEU A 207 -13.12 -27.00 -9.99
N THR A 208 -14.06 -26.61 -9.13
CA THR A 208 -15.47 -27.03 -9.23
C THR A 208 -16.10 -26.54 -10.54
N LEU A 209 -15.93 -25.26 -10.88
CA LEU A 209 -16.41 -24.70 -12.15
C LEU A 209 -15.73 -25.36 -13.35
N ALA A 210 -14.44 -25.70 -13.24
CA ALA A 210 -13.71 -26.48 -14.24
C ALA A 210 -14.29 -27.86 -14.45
N HIS A 211 -14.65 -28.54 -13.36
CA HIS A 211 -15.29 -29.84 -13.46
C HIS A 211 -16.66 -29.74 -14.14
N VAL A 212 -17.53 -28.83 -13.68
CA VAL A 212 -18.89 -28.64 -14.21
C VAL A 212 -18.89 -28.27 -15.69
N SER A 213 -17.96 -27.40 -16.11
CA SER A 213 -17.85 -26.96 -17.51
C SER A 213 -17.03 -27.90 -18.39
N LYS A 214 -16.60 -29.07 -17.89
CA LYS A 214 -15.77 -30.05 -18.60
C LYS A 214 -14.43 -29.46 -19.08
N PHE A 215 -13.77 -28.69 -18.20
CA PHE A 215 -12.45 -28.10 -18.38
C PHE A 215 -12.35 -27.18 -19.60
N ARG A 216 -13.39 -26.36 -19.83
CA ARG A 216 -13.35 -25.28 -20.83
C ARG A 216 -12.41 -24.16 -20.37
N PRO A 217 -11.61 -23.55 -21.26
CA PRO A 217 -10.82 -22.39 -20.89
C PRO A 217 -11.71 -21.19 -20.57
N GLY A 218 -11.22 -20.29 -19.71
CA GLY A 218 -11.93 -19.07 -19.32
C GLY A 218 -12.58 -19.09 -17.94
N ILE A 219 -12.41 -20.14 -17.14
CA ILE A 219 -13.12 -20.26 -15.85
C ILE A 219 -12.51 -19.42 -14.73
N ILE A 220 -11.26 -19.00 -14.89
CA ILE A 220 -10.57 -18.19 -13.88
C ILE A 220 -11.10 -16.75 -13.88
N TRP A 221 -11.57 -16.22 -15.03
CA TRP A 221 -11.93 -14.81 -15.13
C TRP A 221 -13.11 -14.40 -14.24
N PRO A 222 -14.21 -15.15 -14.10
CA PRO A 222 -15.33 -14.76 -13.25
C PRO A 222 -14.93 -14.69 -11.78
N VAL A 223 -14.15 -15.67 -11.32
CA VAL A 223 -13.65 -15.71 -9.94
C VAL A 223 -12.70 -14.54 -9.69
N LEU A 224 -11.79 -14.28 -10.64
CA LEU A 224 -10.91 -13.10 -10.58
C LEU A 224 -11.71 -11.79 -10.55
N LEU A 225 -12.76 -11.65 -11.35
CA LEU A 225 -13.58 -10.45 -11.37
C LEU A 225 -14.24 -10.20 -10.01
N VAL A 226 -14.82 -11.23 -9.39
CA VAL A 226 -15.45 -11.11 -8.06
C VAL A 226 -14.42 -10.71 -7.01
N LEU A 227 -13.25 -11.36 -7.00
CA LEU A 227 -12.19 -11.08 -6.05
C LEU A 227 -11.49 -9.73 -6.29
N LEU A 228 -11.54 -9.18 -7.49
CA LEU A 228 -11.08 -7.82 -7.80
C LEU A 228 -12.14 -6.77 -7.40
N ALA A 229 -13.41 -7.02 -7.71
CA ALA A 229 -14.49 -6.09 -7.43
C ALA A 229 -14.72 -5.90 -5.92
N ALA A 230 -14.67 -6.98 -5.14
CA ALA A 230 -14.90 -6.94 -3.70
C ALA A 230 -13.97 -5.95 -2.93
N PRO A 231 -12.63 -6.03 -3.02
CA PRO A 231 -11.75 -5.09 -2.35
C PRO A 231 -11.88 -3.66 -2.88
N LEU A 232 -12.16 -3.47 -4.18
CA LEU A 232 -12.41 -2.13 -4.75
C LEU A 232 -13.67 -1.51 -4.13
N VAL A 233 -14.78 -2.23 -4.12
CA VAL A 233 -16.06 -1.75 -3.56
C VAL A 233 -15.91 -1.45 -2.08
N VAL A 234 -15.24 -2.33 -1.31
CA VAL A 234 -15.01 -2.11 0.12
C VAL A 234 -14.13 -0.89 0.36
N PHE A 235 -13.04 -0.74 -0.41
CA PHE A 235 -12.14 0.40 -0.27
C PHE A 235 -12.86 1.72 -0.58
N TYR A 236 -13.48 1.85 -1.75
CA TYR A 236 -14.14 3.09 -2.14
C TYR A 236 -15.40 3.39 -1.31
N GLY A 237 -16.10 2.36 -0.83
CA GLY A 237 -17.31 2.54 -0.03
C GLY A 237 -17.07 2.79 1.46
N ARG A 238 -15.97 2.27 2.04
CA ARG A 238 -15.73 2.33 3.51
C ARG A 238 -14.49 3.13 3.92
N VAL A 239 -13.50 3.25 3.06
CA VAL A 239 -12.23 3.95 3.38
C VAL A 239 -12.15 5.25 2.59
N GLY A 240 -12.31 5.19 1.27
CA GLY A 240 -12.23 6.35 0.38
C GLY A 240 -10.81 6.65 -0.10
N ALA A 241 -10.72 7.19 -1.32
CA ALA A 241 -9.44 7.62 -1.89
C ALA A 241 -8.90 8.88 -1.21
N ASP A 242 -9.79 9.74 -0.72
CA ASP A 242 -9.43 10.92 0.05
C ASP A 242 -8.71 10.53 1.35
N GLU A 243 -9.19 9.52 2.08
CA GLU A 243 -8.50 9.04 3.28
C GLU A 243 -7.08 8.54 2.96
N LEU A 244 -6.90 7.81 1.85
CA LEU A 244 -5.58 7.37 1.38
C LEU A 244 -4.66 8.56 1.09
N HIS A 245 -5.12 9.55 0.33
CA HIS A 245 -4.29 10.71 -0.01
C HIS A 245 -3.99 11.59 1.21
N TYR A 246 -4.94 11.72 2.14
CA TYR A 246 -4.70 12.37 3.42
C TYR A 246 -3.62 11.62 4.23
N ALA A 247 -3.73 10.29 4.32
CA ALA A 247 -2.75 9.47 5.00
C ALA A 247 -1.35 9.53 4.34
N LEU A 248 -1.28 9.76 3.02
CA LEU A 248 -0.02 10.00 2.32
C LEU A 248 0.60 11.38 2.63
N ILE A 249 -0.22 12.40 2.90
CA ILE A 249 0.25 13.72 3.36
C ILE A 249 0.80 13.63 4.79
N VAL A 250 0.08 12.92 5.66
CA VAL A 250 0.43 12.77 7.08
C VAL A 250 1.45 11.65 7.33
N ARG A 251 1.87 10.94 6.27
CA ARG A 251 2.71 9.74 6.38
C ARG A 251 3.98 10.04 7.20
N PRO A 252 4.35 9.18 8.15
CA PRO A 252 5.60 9.30 8.88
C PRO A 252 6.76 8.84 7.98
N ASP A 253 7.09 9.63 6.96
CA ASP A 253 8.35 9.48 6.24
C ASP A 253 9.46 10.18 7.04
N PRO A 254 10.66 9.61 7.25
CA PRO A 254 11.74 10.28 7.97
C PRO A 254 12.07 11.69 7.46
N GLU A 255 11.78 12.02 6.20
CA GLU A 255 11.96 13.37 5.66
C GLU A 255 10.76 14.31 5.84
N ASN A 256 9.54 13.77 5.91
CA ASN A 256 8.28 14.54 5.90
C ASN A 256 7.39 14.23 7.11
N ARG A 257 7.94 13.65 8.17
CA ARG A 257 7.18 13.24 9.35
C ARG A 257 6.55 14.47 9.99
N LEU A 258 5.22 14.52 9.94
CA LEU A 258 4.45 15.45 10.75
C LEU A 258 4.69 15.12 12.22
N ALA A 259 5.28 16.06 12.96
CA ALA A 259 5.48 15.90 14.39
C ALA A 259 4.13 16.06 15.12
N PRO A 260 3.94 15.39 16.26
CA PRO A 260 2.81 15.67 17.13
C PRO A 260 2.95 17.08 17.73
N GLY A 261 1.82 17.78 17.87
CA GLY A 261 1.77 19.13 18.48
C GLY A 261 1.95 20.26 17.47
N ASP A 262 2.65 21.32 17.87
CA ASP A 262 2.83 22.57 17.10
C ASP A 262 3.93 22.49 16.02
N ALA A 263 4.65 21.37 15.93
CA ALA A 263 5.70 21.17 14.94
C ALA A 263 5.19 20.34 13.75
N VAL A 264 5.20 20.92 12.56
CA VAL A 264 4.83 20.21 11.32
C VAL A 264 5.96 19.29 10.84
N PHE A 265 7.21 19.48 11.26
CA PHE A 265 8.31 18.60 10.91
C PHE A 265 9.03 18.11 12.17
N GLY A 266 9.37 16.82 12.20
CA GLY A 266 10.09 16.23 13.33
C GLY A 266 11.51 16.78 13.53
N ASP A 267 11.97 16.74 14.77
CA ASP A 267 13.31 17.16 15.17
C ASP A 267 14.40 16.31 14.51
N LEU A 268 15.49 16.95 14.07
CA LEU A 268 16.65 16.29 13.50
C LEU A 268 17.93 16.76 14.22
N PRO A 269 18.76 15.86 14.77
CA PRO A 269 20.05 16.25 15.33
C PRO A 269 20.93 16.94 14.28
N LEU A 270 21.50 18.10 14.62
CA LEU A 270 22.34 18.89 13.71
C LEU A 270 23.56 18.08 13.24
N ALA A 271 24.12 17.25 14.10
CA ALA A 271 25.21 16.35 13.74
C ALA A 271 24.83 15.39 12.60
N GLN A 272 23.62 14.83 12.63
CA GLN A 272 23.13 13.95 11.57
C GLN A 272 22.88 14.73 10.27
N PHE A 273 22.36 15.95 10.36
CA PHE A 273 22.18 16.82 9.20
C PHE A 273 23.53 17.19 8.56
N ALA A 274 24.53 17.57 9.36
CA ALA A 274 25.87 17.93 8.89
C ALA A 274 26.62 16.77 8.21
N GLN A 275 26.24 15.52 8.50
CA GLN A 275 26.82 14.34 7.84
C GLN A 275 26.33 14.12 6.41
N ARG A 276 25.25 14.80 5.98
CA ARG A 276 24.71 14.67 4.61
C ARG A 276 25.74 15.09 3.56
N PRO A 277 25.74 14.46 2.37
CA PRO A 277 26.66 14.80 1.29
C PRO A 277 26.60 16.30 0.95
N GLY A 278 27.76 16.96 0.89
CA GLY A 278 27.87 18.38 0.60
C GLY A 278 27.71 19.33 1.79
N LEU A 279 27.40 18.82 3.00
CA LEU A 279 27.26 19.65 4.22
C LEU A 279 28.42 19.52 5.21
N ARG A 280 29.33 18.56 4.97
CA ARG A 280 30.46 18.29 5.84
C ARG A 280 31.46 19.44 5.81
N GLY A 281 31.86 19.92 6.98
CA GLY A 281 32.85 20.99 7.13
C GLY A 281 32.29 22.41 6.89
N LEU A 282 30.98 22.56 6.67
CA LEU A 282 30.37 23.88 6.56
C LEU A 282 30.39 24.62 7.91
N THR A 283 30.53 25.93 7.86
CA THR A 283 30.41 26.79 9.04
C THR A 283 28.97 26.77 9.58
N LYS A 284 28.79 27.09 10.86
CA LYS A 284 27.46 27.11 11.51
C LYS A 284 26.46 27.99 10.77
N ALA A 285 26.88 29.18 10.31
CA ALA A 285 26.03 30.10 9.55
C ALA A 285 25.60 29.51 8.19
N LEU A 286 26.51 28.83 7.48
CA LEU A 286 26.17 28.15 6.22
C LEU A 286 25.27 26.94 6.45
N LEU A 287 25.48 26.19 7.53
CA LEU A 287 24.59 25.10 7.92
C LEU A 287 23.18 25.60 8.26
N GLN A 288 23.06 26.72 8.95
CA GLN A 288 21.78 27.34 9.25
C GLN A 288 21.04 27.73 7.98
N ARG A 289 21.70 28.48 7.08
CA ARG A 289 21.11 28.85 5.79
C ARG A 289 20.67 27.63 5.00
N ARG A 290 21.45 26.53 5.06
CA ARG A 290 21.09 25.29 4.39
C ARG A 290 19.92 24.55 5.04
N ALA A 291 19.79 24.62 6.35
CA ALA A 291 18.65 24.10 7.08
C ALA A 291 17.38 24.88 6.73
N GLU A 292 17.47 26.21 6.64
CA GLU A 292 16.37 27.08 6.17
C GLU A 292 15.97 26.73 4.73
N ASP A 293 16.93 26.61 3.80
CA ASP A 293 16.67 26.17 2.41
C ASP A 293 16.01 24.78 2.34
N ASP A 294 16.40 23.84 3.21
CA ASP A 294 15.79 22.51 3.29
C ASP A 294 14.36 22.59 3.81
N LEU A 295 14.13 23.41 4.84
CA LEU A 295 12.80 23.68 5.40
C LEU A 295 11.87 24.28 4.34
N TYR A 296 12.32 25.32 3.62
CA TYR A 296 11.53 25.94 2.56
C TYR A 296 11.13 24.94 1.46
N ARG A 297 12.08 24.12 0.99
CA ARG A 297 11.79 23.08 -0.02
C ARG A 297 10.79 22.03 0.48
N ARG A 298 10.89 21.61 1.75
CA ARG A 298 9.95 20.65 2.36
C ARG A 298 8.56 21.27 2.51
N ARG A 299 8.48 22.51 3.00
CA ARG A 299 7.25 23.29 3.13
C ARG A 299 6.55 23.42 1.78
N ASP A 300 7.24 23.84 0.73
CA ASP A 300 6.64 24.07 -0.59
C ASP A 300 6.14 22.74 -1.21
N ARG A 301 6.87 21.64 -0.99
CA ARG A 301 6.41 20.30 -1.40
C ARG A 301 5.12 19.90 -0.68
N LEU A 302 5.05 20.12 0.63
CA LEU A 302 3.89 19.79 1.46
C LEU A 302 2.67 20.66 1.11
N LEU A 303 2.87 21.97 0.92
CA LEU A 303 1.84 22.89 0.42
C LEU A 303 1.30 22.41 -0.93
N GLY A 304 2.18 22.07 -1.88
CA GLY A 304 1.76 21.54 -3.18
C GLY A 304 0.98 20.22 -3.09
N GLN A 305 1.27 19.36 -2.11
CA GLN A 305 0.49 18.15 -1.83
C GLN A 305 -0.90 18.50 -1.26
N CYS A 306 -0.97 19.43 -0.30
CA CYS A 306 -2.21 19.91 0.29
C CYS A 306 -3.11 20.58 -0.75
N ASP A 307 -2.57 21.42 -1.63
CA ASP A 307 -3.33 22.08 -2.70
C ASP A 307 -3.91 21.07 -3.69
N ARG A 308 -3.12 20.06 -4.07
CA ARG A 308 -3.63 18.96 -4.92
C ARG A 308 -4.77 18.21 -4.23
N PHE A 309 -4.65 17.97 -2.93
CA PHE A 309 -5.70 17.32 -2.14
C PHE A 309 -6.97 18.17 -2.10
N LEU A 310 -6.88 19.44 -1.72
CA LEU A 310 -8.04 20.32 -1.56
C LEU A 310 -8.76 20.58 -2.90
N ARG A 311 -8.02 20.65 -4.02
CA ARG A 311 -8.62 20.72 -5.36
C ARG A 311 -9.34 19.44 -5.75
N ARG A 312 -8.76 18.28 -5.43
CA ARG A 312 -9.32 16.98 -5.82
C ARG A 312 -10.48 16.53 -4.92
N TYR A 313 -10.44 16.87 -3.65
CA TYR A 313 -11.39 16.43 -2.62
C TYR A 313 -11.92 17.59 -1.77
N PRO A 314 -12.55 18.62 -2.37
CA PRO A 314 -12.99 19.82 -1.64
C PRO A 314 -14.08 19.53 -0.60
N ARG A 315 -14.80 18.40 -0.73
CA ARG A 315 -15.85 17.97 0.19
C ARG A 315 -15.42 16.84 1.15
N SER A 316 -14.13 16.49 1.16
CA SER A 316 -13.65 15.44 2.06
C SER A 316 -13.80 15.88 3.51
N ARG A 317 -14.11 14.92 4.39
CA ARG A 317 -14.08 15.11 5.85
C ARG A 317 -12.69 15.48 6.38
N ARG A 318 -11.64 15.24 5.58
CA ARG A 318 -10.25 15.59 5.89
C ARG A 318 -9.83 16.95 5.36
N ALA A 319 -10.63 17.61 4.53
CA ALA A 319 -10.30 18.93 3.99
C ALA A 319 -10.00 20.00 5.08
N PRO A 320 -10.74 20.08 6.20
CA PRO A 320 -10.39 21.00 7.29
C PRO A 320 -9.02 20.70 7.90
N SER A 321 -8.68 19.42 8.12
CA SER A 321 -7.37 19.01 8.62
C SER A 321 -6.24 19.38 7.65
N VAL A 322 -6.47 19.24 6.35
CA VAL A 322 -5.48 19.61 5.33
C VAL A 322 -5.31 21.13 5.27
N MET A 323 -6.40 21.92 5.33
CA MET A 323 -6.29 23.37 5.43
C MET A 323 -5.58 23.82 6.72
N TRP A 324 -5.78 23.08 7.82
CA TRP A 324 -5.04 23.32 9.05
C TRP A 324 -3.53 23.15 8.83
N ILE A 325 -3.11 22.07 8.16
CA ILE A 325 -1.71 21.84 7.80
C ILE A 325 -1.18 22.98 6.92
N VAL A 326 -1.95 23.46 5.93
CA VAL A 326 -1.55 24.59 5.07
C VAL A 326 -1.26 25.83 5.89
N GLY A 327 -2.16 26.23 6.78
CA GLY A 327 -1.92 27.42 7.60
C GLY A 327 -0.75 27.23 8.56
N GLN A 328 -0.57 26.05 9.14
CA GLN A 328 0.60 25.74 9.98
C GLN A 328 1.89 25.84 9.17
N CYS A 329 1.90 25.36 7.91
CA CYS A 329 3.04 25.50 7.01
C CYS A 329 3.44 26.94 6.74
N HIS A 330 2.48 27.87 6.64
CA HIS A 330 2.77 29.29 6.48
C HIS A 330 3.43 29.91 7.74
N CYS A 331 3.14 29.36 8.92
CA CYS A 331 3.73 29.81 10.18
C CYS A 331 5.09 29.15 10.49
N LEU A 332 5.55 28.16 9.70
CA LEU A 332 6.76 27.41 10.02
C LEU A 332 8.02 28.28 9.92
N ARG A 333 8.82 28.24 11.00
CA ARG A 333 10.12 28.87 11.10
C ARG A 333 11.15 27.94 11.73
N LEU A 334 12.42 28.14 11.41
CA LEU A 334 13.53 27.45 12.08
C LEU A 334 13.65 27.99 13.51
N ASP A 335 13.68 27.09 14.49
CA ASP A 335 13.93 27.43 15.89
C ASP A 335 15.44 27.67 16.08
N LEU A 336 15.84 28.94 16.02
CA LEU A 336 17.25 29.35 16.15
C LEU A 336 17.85 28.95 17.50
N PRO A 337 17.17 29.16 18.65
CA PRO A 337 17.62 28.59 19.93
C PRO A 337 17.88 27.09 19.85
N ALA A 338 16.97 26.28 19.31
CA ALA A 338 17.20 24.83 19.20
C ALA A 338 18.39 24.51 18.28
N PHE A 339 18.53 25.26 17.18
CA PHE A 339 19.66 25.13 16.25
C PHE A 339 21.00 25.40 16.95
N ASP A 340 21.05 26.42 17.81
CA ASP A 340 22.22 26.75 18.59
C ASP A 340 22.62 25.66 19.58
N HIS A 341 21.65 24.89 20.08
CA HIS A 341 21.85 23.71 20.94
C HIS A 341 22.09 22.42 20.15
N GLY A 342 22.27 22.49 18.82
CA GLY A 342 22.62 21.34 17.99
C GLY A 342 21.42 20.51 17.52
N ALA A 343 20.23 21.08 17.45
CA ALA A 343 19.03 20.42 16.92
C ALA A 343 18.34 21.28 15.85
N ILE A 344 17.99 20.69 14.72
CA ILE A 344 17.12 21.33 13.73
C ILE A 344 15.69 21.04 14.14
N ARG A 345 15.04 22.05 14.73
CA ARG A 345 13.63 22.03 15.10
C ARG A 345 12.89 23.11 14.32
N CYS A 346 11.67 22.80 13.91
CA CYS A 346 10.78 23.76 13.28
C CYS A 346 9.64 24.07 14.26
N THR A 347 9.25 25.33 14.34
CA THR A 347 8.15 25.78 15.20
C THR A 347 7.11 26.55 14.37
N ALA A 348 5.83 26.29 14.65
CA ALA A 348 4.70 27.08 14.16
C ALA A 348 3.92 27.71 15.34
N VAL A 349 4.58 27.87 16.50
CA VAL A 349 3.97 28.41 17.72
C VAL A 349 3.39 29.81 17.51
N PHE A 350 4.04 30.61 16.66
CA PHE A 350 3.64 31.98 16.40
C PHE A 350 2.84 32.06 15.09
N ALA A 351 1.59 32.51 15.18
CA ALA A 351 0.80 32.83 13.99
C ALA A 351 1.49 33.90 13.13
N ASP A 352 1.53 33.66 11.82
CA ASP A 352 2.09 34.56 10.82
C ASP A 352 0.96 35.26 10.04
N PRO A 353 1.03 36.58 9.79
CA PRO A 353 0.02 37.29 8.98
C PRO A 353 -0.20 36.66 7.60
N ALA A 354 0.82 36.04 7.00
CA ALA A 354 0.68 35.34 5.72
C ALA A 354 -0.30 34.15 5.77
N ALA A 355 -0.55 33.59 6.96
CA ALA A 355 -1.48 32.47 7.16
C ALA A 355 -2.94 32.93 7.39
N GLN A 356 -3.18 34.22 7.67
CA GLN A 356 -4.50 34.79 7.92
C GLN A 356 -5.58 34.41 6.90
N PRO A 357 -5.37 34.54 5.56
CA PRO A 357 -6.40 34.19 4.59
C PRO A 357 -6.76 32.70 4.64
N THR A 358 -5.80 31.82 4.95
CA THR A 358 -6.04 30.38 5.10
C THR A 358 -6.90 30.10 6.32
N TRP A 359 -6.65 30.78 7.44
CA TRP A 359 -7.45 30.64 8.66
C TRP A 359 -8.88 31.14 8.49
N GLN A 360 -9.06 32.30 7.86
CA GLN A 360 -10.39 32.83 7.53
C GLN A 360 -11.16 31.87 6.62
N ALA A 361 -10.54 31.40 5.54
CA ALA A 361 -11.17 30.45 4.62
C ALA A 361 -11.51 29.10 5.29
N LEU A 362 -10.73 28.67 6.29
CA LEU A 362 -11.02 27.46 7.06
C LEU A 362 -12.29 27.63 7.89
N ILE A 363 -12.45 28.76 8.56
CA ILE A 363 -13.62 29.09 9.37
C ILE A 363 -14.86 29.25 8.48
N GLU A 364 -14.75 30.00 7.39
CA GLU A 364 -15.87 30.26 6.48
C GLU A 364 -16.41 29.00 5.81
N ARG A 365 -15.52 28.06 5.43
CA ARG A 365 -15.90 26.86 4.68
C ARG A 365 -16.22 25.66 5.57
N TYR A 366 -15.69 25.63 6.79
CA TYR A 366 -15.74 24.48 7.69
C TYR A 366 -15.97 24.90 9.15
N ASP A 367 -16.88 25.84 9.36
CA ASP A 367 -17.27 26.43 10.65
C ASP A 367 -17.55 25.40 11.77
N HIS A 368 -18.11 24.24 11.43
CA HIS A 368 -18.43 23.17 12.38
C HIS A 368 -17.26 22.21 12.67
N SER A 369 -16.10 22.39 12.03
CA SER A 369 -14.94 21.53 12.26
C SER A 369 -14.17 21.97 13.51
N PRO A 370 -13.55 21.05 14.27
CA PRO A 370 -12.71 21.43 15.41
C PRO A 370 -11.52 22.30 14.99
N GLN A 371 -11.06 22.15 13.75
CA GLN A 371 -10.00 22.99 13.17
C GLN A 371 -10.43 24.45 13.01
N ALA A 372 -11.72 24.75 12.81
CA ALA A 372 -12.21 26.13 12.74
C ALA A 372 -12.05 26.86 14.06
N GLY A 373 -12.33 26.20 15.20
CA GLY A 373 -12.07 26.77 16.52
C GLY A 373 -10.58 27.07 16.75
N LEU A 374 -9.69 26.18 16.30
CA LEU A 374 -8.24 26.42 16.37
C LEU A 374 -7.80 27.57 15.45
N ALA A 375 -8.40 27.70 14.26
CA ALA A 375 -8.13 28.81 13.35
C ALA A 375 -8.60 30.15 13.93
N GLN A 376 -9.74 30.20 14.63
CA GLN A 376 -10.19 31.39 15.34
C GLN A 376 -9.20 31.82 16.42
N LEU A 377 -8.66 30.86 17.18
CA LEU A 377 -7.61 31.14 18.17
C LEU A 377 -6.37 31.75 17.51
N ARG A 378 -5.91 31.20 16.39
CA ARG A 378 -4.75 31.75 15.64
C ARG A 378 -5.02 33.16 15.10
N LEU A 379 -6.23 33.46 14.65
CA LEU A 379 -6.61 34.81 14.25
C LEU A 379 -6.65 35.79 15.43
N ALA A 380 -7.15 35.36 16.59
CA ALA A 380 -7.14 36.17 17.80
C ALA A 380 -5.70 36.48 18.28
N GLU A 381 -4.80 35.49 18.20
CA GLU A 381 -3.37 35.69 18.48
C GLU A 381 -2.74 36.74 17.55
N LEU A 382 -3.09 36.74 16.25
CA LEU A 382 -2.64 37.76 15.30
C LEU A 382 -3.17 39.15 15.67
N ALA A 383 -4.46 39.25 15.97
CA ALA A 383 -5.09 40.51 16.38
C ALA A 383 -4.48 41.09 17.66
N LEU A 384 -4.10 40.24 18.62
CA LEU A 384 -3.43 40.67 19.86
C LEU A 384 -2.00 41.21 19.62
N ARG A 385 -1.31 40.74 18.58
CA ARG A 385 0.05 41.19 18.25
C ARG A 385 0.09 42.47 17.43
N ASP A 386 -0.97 42.75 16.69
CA ASP A 386 -1.10 43.97 15.89
C ASP A 386 -2.20 44.87 16.50
N PRO A 387 -1.86 45.72 17.48
CA PRO A 387 -2.85 46.57 18.15
C PRO A 387 -3.55 47.55 17.18
N ALA A 388 -2.99 47.79 15.99
CA ALA A 388 -3.64 48.61 14.96
C ALA A 388 -4.85 47.89 14.30
N GLN A 389 -4.90 46.56 14.29
CA GLN A 389 -6.02 45.79 13.72
C GLN A 389 -7.21 45.61 14.67
N MET A 390 -6.99 45.68 16.00
CA MET A 390 -8.08 45.60 16.98
C MET A 390 -9.15 46.70 16.81
N SER A 391 -8.79 47.85 16.23
CA SER A 391 -9.74 48.95 16.00
C SER A 391 -10.78 48.67 14.90
N TYR A 392 -10.60 47.63 14.07
CA TYR A 392 -11.50 47.29 12.96
C TYR A 392 -12.44 46.10 13.24
N ALA A 393 -12.16 45.28 14.27
CA ALA A 393 -12.96 44.09 14.57
C ALA A 393 -14.24 44.37 15.39
N HIS A 394 -14.40 45.62 15.87
CA HIS A 394 -15.58 46.08 16.64
C HIS A 394 -16.53 46.99 15.83
N SER A 395 -16.30 47.13 14.53
CA SER A 395 -17.20 47.77 13.57
C SER A 395 -17.75 46.73 12.61
#